data_AF-A0A6I9NJR5-F1
#
_entry.id   AF-A0A6I9NJR5-F1
#
_cell.length_a   1.000
_cell.length_b   1.000
_cell.length_c   1.000
_cell.angle_alpha   90.00
_cell.angle_beta   90.00
_cell.angle_gamma   90.00
#
_symmetry.space_group_name_H-M   'P 1'
#
loop_
_entity.id
_entity.type
_entity.pdbx_description
1 polymer ?
#
loop_
_entity_poly.entity_id
_entity_poly.type
_entity_poly.pdbx_seq_one_letter_code
_entity_poly.pdbx_strand_id
1 'polypeptide(L)'
;MSCACPRSPKGLSPAAHLADGTTDLILVRKCSRFDFLRHLLRHTSKDDQFDLNFVEVHRVRRFCFTPRHCQSDSDLDLRENGKHQIFGQICRNHPACGCAPAYSSWNCDGEILTHTAIDVRVHSNLIKLFARGIEEPTVFDDLTNPCAI
;
A
#
# COMPACT_ATOMS: atom_id res chain seq x y z
N MET A 1 4.70 -13.26 11.62
CA MET A 1 4.13 -13.46 10.27
C MET A 1 4.56 -12.28 9.42
N SER A 2 5.80 -12.32 8.94
CA SER A 2 6.13 -11.52 7.76
C SER A 2 5.42 -12.19 6.58
N CYS A 3 4.87 -11.43 5.64
CA CYS A 3 4.39 -11.96 4.35
C CYS A 3 5.59 -12.37 3.49
N ALA A 4 6.43 -13.26 4.04
CA ALA A 4 7.65 -13.74 3.44
C ALA A 4 7.34 -14.90 2.51
N CYS A 5 8.07 -14.96 1.41
CA CYS A 5 8.02 -16.05 0.45
C CYS A 5 9.42 -16.26 -0.14
N PRO A 6 9.67 -17.33 -0.92
CA PRO A 6 10.99 -17.57 -1.52
C PRO A 6 11.51 -16.39 -2.35
N ARG A 7 10.61 -15.55 -2.89
CA ARG A 7 10.94 -14.37 -3.69
C ARG A 7 11.13 -13.10 -2.85
N SER A 8 10.69 -13.08 -1.61
CA SER A 8 10.84 -11.96 -0.68
C SER A 8 11.01 -12.52 0.73
N PRO A 9 12.22 -13.01 1.08
CA PRO A 9 12.44 -13.79 2.30
C PRO A 9 12.23 -12.97 3.58
N LYS A 10 12.38 -11.65 3.50
CA LYS A 10 12.11 -10.72 4.61
C LYS A 10 10.69 -10.12 4.55
N GLY A 11 9.89 -10.52 3.56
CA GLY A 11 8.59 -9.95 3.26
C GLY A 11 8.65 -8.53 2.69
N LEU A 12 7.46 -7.98 2.40
CA LEU A 12 7.30 -6.65 1.80
C LEU A 12 7.65 -5.50 2.75
N SER A 13 7.69 -5.74 4.07
CA SER A 13 8.25 -4.79 5.03
C SER A 13 9.13 -5.51 6.06
N PRO A 14 10.46 -5.54 5.83
CA PRO A 14 11.42 -6.23 6.69
C PRO A 14 11.47 -5.72 8.13
N ALA A 15 11.09 -4.46 8.36
CA ALA A 15 11.11 -3.83 9.68
C ALA A 15 9.74 -3.85 10.38
N ALA A 16 8.72 -4.48 9.77
CA ALA A 16 7.40 -4.58 10.36
C ALA A 16 7.41 -5.53 11.57
N HIS A 17 6.74 -5.13 12.65
CA HIS A 17 6.63 -5.92 13.87
C HIS A 17 5.17 -6.11 14.25
N LEU A 18 4.77 -7.33 14.64
CA LEU A 18 3.36 -7.66 14.88
C LEU A 18 2.78 -6.99 16.13
N ALA A 19 3.60 -6.70 17.14
CA ALA A 19 3.13 -6.27 18.47
C ALA A 19 3.40 -4.79 18.79
N ASP A 20 4.02 -4.03 17.87
CA ASP A 20 4.37 -2.62 18.16
C ASP A 20 3.20 -1.63 17.95
N GLY A 21 2.05 -2.14 17.47
CA GLY A 21 0.84 -1.35 17.26
C GLY A 21 0.94 -0.39 16.08
N THR A 22 1.79 -0.71 15.11
CA THR A 22 1.95 0.09 13.90
C THR A 22 1.83 -0.76 12.64
N THR A 23 1.63 -0.11 11.50
CA THR A 23 1.64 -0.72 10.18
C THR A 23 2.43 0.16 9.22
N ASP A 24 3.03 -0.44 8.20
CA ASP A 24 3.74 0.30 7.16
C ASP A 24 2.79 0.62 6.01
N LEU A 25 2.57 1.91 5.77
CA LEU A 25 1.85 2.43 4.61
C LEU A 25 2.86 2.73 3.49
N ILE A 26 2.87 1.90 2.46
CA ILE A 26 3.72 2.07 1.28
C ILE A 26 2.91 2.76 0.18
N LEU A 27 3.35 3.94 -0.24
CA LEU A 27 2.74 4.73 -1.31
C LEU A 27 3.62 4.68 -2.56
N VAL A 28 3.11 4.10 -3.64
CA VAL A 28 3.77 4.11 -4.96
C VAL A 28 3.14 5.20 -5.80
N ARG A 29 3.88 6.28 -6.03
CA ARG A 29 3.47 7.41 -6.89
C ARG A 29 3.52 7.01 -8.36
N LYS A 30 2.88 7.84 -9.21
CA LYS A 30 2.90 7.68 -10.67
C LYS A 30 4.35 7.59 -11.17
N CYS A 31 4.68 6.49 -11.82
CA CYS A 31 5.99 6.20 -12.40
C CYS A 31 5.84 5.52 -13.76
N SER A 32 6.96 5.32 -14.49
CA SER A 32 6.94 4.59 -15.75
C SER A 32 6.69 3.09 -15.52
N ARG A 33 6.27 2.35 -16.57
CA ARG A 33 6.10 0.89 -16.48
C ARG A 33 7.42 0.19 -16.14
N PHE A 34 8.54 0.69 -16.66
CA PHE A 34 9.87 0.15 -16.37
C PHE A 34 10.28 0.40 -14.91
N ASP A 35 10.01 1.59 -14.39
CA ASP A 35 10.25 1.90 -12.97
C ASP A 35 9.38 1.05 -12.04
N PHE A 36 8.12 0.86 -12.40
CA PHE A 36 7.23 -0.01 -11.63
C PHE A 36 7.71 -1.46 -11.65
N LEU A 37 8.13 -1.98 -12.81
CA LEU A 37 8.73 -3.31 -12.90
C LEU A 37 10.00 -3.41 -12.05
N ARG A 38 10.87 -2.39 -12.10
CA ARG A 38 12.08 -2.31 -11.28
C ARG A 38 11.74 -2.35 -9.79
N HIS A 39 10.69 -1.64 -9.37
CA HIS A 39 10.19 -1.69 -8.00
C HIS A 39 9.77 -3.12 -7.60
N LEU A 40 8.97 -3.79 -8.44
CA LEU A 40 8.54 -5.18 -8.19
C LEU A 40 9.71 -6.17 -8.09
N LEU A 41 10.71 -6.02 -8.96
CA LEU A 41 11.90 -6.88 -8.96
C LEU A 41 12.81 -6.61 -7.76
N ARG A 42 12.78 -5.41 -7.18
CA ARG A 42 13.64 -5.06 -6.03
C ARG A 42 13.31 -5.86 -4.78
N HIS A 43 12.06 -6.30 -4.63
CA HIS A 43 11.68 -7.24 -3.55
C HIS A 43 12.35 -8.61 -3.64
N THR A 44 12.94 -8.93 -4.80
CA THR A 44 13.70 -10.17 -5.05
C THR A 44 15.21 -10.00 -4.93
N SER A 45 15.72 -8.76 -4.81
CA SER A 45 17.14 -8.48 -4.62
C SER A 45 17.47 -8.22 -3.15
N LYS A 46 18.76 -7.98 -2.85
CA LYS A 46 19.23 -7.60 -1.51
C LYS A 46 19.24 -6.08 -1.29
N ASP A 47 18.84 -5.30 -2.31
CA ASP A 47 18.87 -3.84 -2.26
C ASP A 47 17.74 -3.30 -1.38
N ASP A 48 17.86 -2.04 -0.96
CA ASP A 48 16.74 -1.36 -0.31
C ASP A 48 15.57 -1.21 -1.30
N GLN A 49 14.52 -1.95 -1.02
CA GLN A 49 13.28 -2.00 -1.79
C GLN A 49 12.49 -0.69 -1.79
N PHE A 50 12.78 0.21 -0.86
CA PHE A 50 12.12 1.51 -0.70
C PHE A 50 12.94 2.69 -1.24
N ASP A 51 14.21 2.48 -1.59
CA ASP A 51 15.11 3.50 -2.13
C ASP A 51 14.80 3.82 -3.60
N LEU A 52 13.60 4.36 -3.84
CA LEU A 52 13.07 4.77 -5.13
C LEU A 52 12.32 6.08 -4.94
N ASN A 53 12.65 7.11 -5.73
CA ASN A 53 12.07 8.46 -5.60
C ASN A 53 10.54 8.55 -5.74
N PHE A 54 9.89 7.49 -6.24
CA PHE A 54 8.45 7.40 -6.40
C PHE A 54 7.78 6.47 -5.36
N VAL A 55 8.53 5.97 -4.38
CA VAL A 55 8.04 5.12 -3.30
C VAL A 55 8.22 5.85 -1.98
N GLU A 56 7.16 5.92 -1.18
CA GLU A 56 7.20 6.47 0.17
C GLU A 56 6.74 5.42 1.17
N VAL A 57 7.36 5.39 2.35
CA VAL A 57 7.00 4.47 3.43
C VAL A 57 6.74 5.25 4.68
N HIS A 58 5.55 5.06 5.26
CA HIS A 58 5.11 5.73 6.47
C HIS A 58 4.71 4.70 7.51
N ARG A 59 5.37 4.70 8.67
CA ARG A 59 4.93 3.92 9.83
C ARG A 59 3.74 4.63 10.48
N VAL A 60 2.55 4.06 10.39
CA VAL A 60 1.31 4.70 10.86
C VAL A 60 0.54 3.82 11.85
N ARG A 61 -0.32 4.46 12.65
CA ARG A 61 -1.31 3.78 13.51
C ARG A 61 -2.72 3.85 12.94
N ARG A 62 -2.98 4.85 12.09
CA ARG A 62 -4.25 5.09 11.42
C ARG A 62 -4.03 5.86 10.14
N PHE A 63 -4.80 5.57 9.12
CA PHE A 63 -4.91 6.43 7.94
C PHE A 63 -6.32 6.36 7.37
N CYS A 64 -6.71 7.42 6.68
CA CYS A 64 -7.97 7.47 5.95
C CYS A 64 -7.67 7.75 4.48
N PHE A 65 -8.35 7.05 3.59
CA PHE A 65 -8.33 7.31 2.16
C PHE A 65 -9.74 7.64 1.68
N THR A 66 -9.84 8.65 0.82
CA THR A 66 -11.05 8.98 0.09
C THR A 66 -10.67 9.25 -1.36
N PRO A 67 -11.25 8.54 -2.33
CA PRO A 67 -10.91 8.74 -3.73
C PRO A 67 -11.36 10.13 -4.18
N ARG A 68 -10.58 10.74 -5.07
CA ARG A 68 -10.95 12.01 -5.69
C ARG A 68 -12.10 11.76 -6.67
N HIS A 69 -13.10 12.63 -6.64
CA HIS A 69 -14.17 12.60 -7.64
C HIS A 69 -13.60 13.15 -8.94
N CYS A 70 -13.83 12.45 -10.05
CA CYS A 70 -13.56 12.98 -11.37
C CYS A 70 -14.62 14.08 -11.63
N GLN A 71 -14.24 15.34 -11.44
CA GLN A 71 -14.87 16.40 -12.22
C GLN A 71 -14.44 16.13 -13.65
N SER A 72 -15.39 15.93 -14.55
CA SER A 72 -15.11 15.83 -15.98
C SER A 72 -14.28 17.05 -16.39
N ASP A 73 -13.14 16.83 -17.05
CA ASP A 73 -12.28 17.87 -17.65
C ASP A 73 -12.98 18.65 -18.80
N SER A 74 -14.31 18.68 -18.83
CA SER A 74 -15.14 19.36 -19.84
C SER A 74 -15.63 20.75 -19.42
N ASP A 75 -15.30 21.23 -18.22
CA ASP A 75 -15.69 22.57 -17.74
C ASP A 75 -14.49 23.54 -17.59
N LEU A 76 -13.39 23.27 -18.31
CA LEU A 76 -12.39 24.30 -18.60
C LEU A 76 -12.97 25.28 -19.63
N ASP A 77 -14.01 26.04 -19.28
CA ASP A 77 -14.35 27.33 -19.90
C ASP A 77 -15.53 28.11 -19.26
N LEU A 78 -15.81 27.96 -17.96
CA LEU A 78 -16.69 28.93 -17.26
C LEU A 78 -16.03 29.46 -15.98
N ARG A 79 -15.29 30.55 -16.18
CA ARG A 79 -14.83 31.43 -15.09
C ARG A 79 -15.99 32.16 -14.44
N GLU A 80 -15.75 32.52 -13.17
CA GLU A 80 -16.44 33.54 -12.35
C GLU A 80 -17.84 33.20 -11.81
N ASN A 81 -17.92 32.73 -10.56
CA ASN A 81 -18.07 33.62 -9.40
C ASN A 81 -18.23 32.81 -8.12
N GLY A 82 -17.79 33.42 -7.00
CA GLY A 82 -17.73 32.78 -5.70
C GLY A 82 -19.07 32.28 -5.14
N LYS A 83 -18.92 31.47 -4.07
CA LYS A 83 -19.94 30.86 -3.21
C LYS A 83 -20.41 29.47 -3.69
N HIS A 84 -19.83 28.41 -3.11
CA HIS A 84 -20.53 27.25 -2.52
C HIS A 84 -19.55 26.08 -2.20
N GLN A 85 -18.52 26.34 -1.38
CA GLN A 85 -17.62 25.31 -0.82
C GLN A 85 -18.23 24.56 0.39
N ILE A 86 -19.56 24.38 0.42
CA ILE A 86 -20.26 23.69 1.54
C ILE A 86 -21.19 22.56 1.04
N PHE A 87 -21.49 22.49 -0.26
CA PHE A 87 -22.48 21.56 -0.83
C PHE A 87 -21.90 20.39 -1.66
N GLY A 88 -20.57 20.21 -1.69
CA GLY A 88 -19.94 19.10 -2.41
C GLY A 88 -20.26 17.69 -1.87
N GLN A 89 -20.95 17.60 -0.72
CA GLN A 89 -21.34 16.32 -0.11
C GLN A 89 -22.71 15.78 -0.56
N ILE A 90 -23.56 16.59 -1.20
CA ILE A 90 -24.95 16.19 -1.51
C ILE A 90 -25.08 15.43 -2.84
N CYS A 91 -24.08 15.54 -3.73
CA CYS A 91 -24.13 14.94 -5.07
C CYS A 91 -23.68 13.47 -5.13
N ARG A 92 -23.75 12.71 -4.03
CA ARG A 92 -23.23 11.33 -4.01
C ARG A 92 -24.06 10.33 -4.81
N ASN A 93 -25.38 10.56 -4.98
CA ASN A 93 -26.31 9.56 -5.51
C ASN A 93 -27.37 10.14 -6.48
N HIS A 94 -27.18 11.32 -7.07
CA HIS A 94 -28.18 11.87 -8.00
C HIS A 94 -27.86 11.44 -9.45
N PRO A 95 -28.71 10.63 -10.11
CA PRO A 95 -28.47 10.12 -11.46
C PRO A 95 -28.43 11.20 -12.56
N ALA A 96 -28.80 12.45 -12.26
CA ALA A 96 -28.66 13.60 -13.17
C ALA A 96 -27.37 14.43 -12.93
N CYS A 97 -26.58 14.14 -11.90
CA CYS A 97 -25.25 14.73 -11.73
C CYS A 97 -24.31 13.97 -12.67
N GLY A 98 -23.73 14.64 -13.69
CA GLY A 98 -22.68 14.07 -14.56
C GLY A 98 -21.35 13.80 -13.85
N CYS A 99 -21.41 13.64 -12.53
CA CYS A 99 -20.31 13.50 -11.60
C CYS A 99 -19.81 12.07 -11.71
N ALA A 100 -18.71 11.86 -12.44
CA ALA A 100 -18.18 10.53 -12.67
C ALA A 100 -17.86 9.84 -11.33
N PRO A 101 -18.25 8.56 -11.15
CA PRO A 101 -18.00 7.86 -9.90
C PRO A 101 -16.51 7.87 -9.58
N ALA A 102 -16.16 8.16 -8.33
CA ALA A 102 -14.80 8.01 -7.86
C ALA A 102 -14.47 6.51 -7.75
N TYR A 103 -13.66 5.98 -8.68
CA TYR A 103 -13.32 4.56 -8.72
C TYR A 103 -12.07 4.25 -7.88
N SER A 104 -12.21 3.31 -6.96
CA SER A 104 -11.09 2.66 -6.24
C SER A 104 -11.54 1.26 -5.83
N SER A 105 -10.61 0.32 -5.73
CA SER A 105 -10.87 -1.05 -5.27
C SER A 105 -9.78 -1.45 -4.30
N TRP A 106 -10.17 -2.14 -3.23
CA TRP A 106 -9.28 -2.55 -2.14
C TRP A 106 -9.32 -4.07 -1.99
N ASN A 107 -8.14 -4.67 -1.85
CA ASN A 107 -8.00 -6.05 -1.40
C ASN A 107 -7.64 -6.07 0.09
N CYS A 108 -8.34 -6.89 0.87
CA CYS A 108 -8.04 -7.15 2.28
C CYS A 108 -7.96 -8.67 2.46
N ASP A 109 -6.75 -9.17 2.74
CA ASP A 109 -6.46 -10.60 2.97
C ASP A 109 -7.03 -11.57 1.91
N GLY A 110 -7.10 -11.12 0.64
CA GLY A 110 -7.61 -11.93 -0.47
C GLY A 110 -9.05 -11.60 -0.90
N GLU A 111 -9.79 -10.81 -0.12
CA GLU A 111 -11.16 -10.41 -0.44
C GLU A 111 -11.23 -8.98 -1.00
N ILE A 112 -12.18 -8.72 -1.91
CA ILE A 112 -12.38 -7.38 -2.48
C ILE A 112 -13.44 -6.62 -1.69
N LEU A 113 -13.09 -5.44 -1.21
CA LEU A 113 -14.01 -4.55 -0.50
C LEU A 113 -14.89 -3.76 -1.48
N THR A 114 -16.15 -3.57 -1.12
CA THR A 114 -17.14 -2.84 -1.93
C THR A 114 -17.03 -1.32 -1.80
N HIS A 115 -16.44 -0.83 -0.70
CA HIS A 115 -16.34 0.59 -0.41
C HIS A 115 -15.04 1.16 -0.95
N THR A 116 -15.12 2.33 -1.58
CA THR A 116 -13.95 2.97 -2.22
C THR A 116 -13.16 3.85 -1.24
N ALA A 117 -13.82 4.40 -0.22
CA ALA A 117 -13.19 5.13 0.88
C ALA A 117 -13.00 4.20 2.09
N ILE A 118 -11.85 4.30 2.74
CA ILE A 118 -11.46 3.43 3.86
C ILE A 118 -10.88 4.24 5.03
N ASP A 119 -11.13 3.79 6.26
CA ASP A 119 -10.49 4.24 7.50
C ASP A 119 -9.86 3.02 8.15
N VAL A 120 -8.53 3.00 8.20
CA VAL A 120 -7.74 1.86 8.69
C VAL A 120 -7.13 2.23 10.02
N ARG A 121 -7.27 1.36 11.03
CA ARG A 121 -6.73 1.55 12.38
C ARG A 121 -6.02 0.30 12.87
N VAL A 122 -4.85 0.49 13.47
CA VAL A 122 -4.08 -0.60 14.07
C VAL A 122 -4.47 -0.73 15.54
N HIS A 123 -4.78 -1.95 15.94
CA HIS A 123 -5.06 -2.32 17.33
C HIS A 123 -4.00 -3.33 17.77
N SER A 124 -3.07 -2.91 18.63
CA SER A 124 -2.08 -3.83 19.20
C SER A 124 -2.72 -4.80 20.19
N ASN A 125 -2.20 -6.02 20.22
CA ASN A 125 -2.55 -7.05 21.20
C ASN A 125 -4.04 -7.43 21.23
N LEU A 126 -4.76 -7.25 20.11
CA LEU A 126 -6.18 -7.57 20.03
C LEU A 126 -6.46 -9.07 20.12
N ILE A 127 -5.56 -9.90 19.58
CA ILE A 127 -5.70 -11.35 19.48
C ILE A 127 -4.46 -12.02 20.08
N LYS A 128 -4.67 -13.07 20.87
CA LYS A 128 -3.59 -13.94 21.35
C LYS A 128 -3.42 -15.11 20.39
N LEU A 129 -2.20 -15.31 19.92
CA LEU A 129 -1.87 -16.35 18.95
C LEU A 129 -0.85 -17.29 19.58
N PHE A 130 -0.99 -18.59 19.33
CA PHE A 130 0.09 -19.55 19.56
C PHE A 130 1.00 -19.51 18.34
N ALA A 131 2.25 -19.12 18.52
CA ALA A 131 3.25 -19.06 17.46
C ALA A 131 4.51 -19.79 17.90
N ARG A 132 5.24 -20.36 16.94
CA ARG A 132 6.61 -20.80 17.17
C ARG A 132 7.48 -19.56 17.38
N GLY A 133 8.43 -19.62 18.32
CA GLY A 133 9.35 -18.52 18.62
C GLY A 133 10.22 -18.15 17.41
N ILE A 134 11.13 -17.19 17.59
CA ILE A 134 12.12 -16.82 16.58
C ILE A 134 12.94 -18.08 16.27
N GLU A 135 12.80 -18.60 15.05
CA GLU A 135 13.62 -19.71 14.58
C GLU A 135 15.05 -19.18 14.38
N GLU A 136 16.03 -19.84 15.00
CA GLU A 136 17.43 -19.50 14.78
C GLU A 136 17.74 -19.68 13.29
N PRO A 137 18.46 -18.73 12.65
CA PRO A 137 18.85 -18.90 11.27
C PRO A 137 19.70 -20.15 11.16
N THR A 138 19.25 -21.13 10.38
CA THR A 138 20.07 -22.28 10.01
C THR A 138 21.31 -21.72 9.31
N VAL A 139 22.46 -21.83 9.97
CA VAL A 139 23.76 -21.60 9.35
C VAL A 139 23.90 -22.70 8.30
N PHE A 140 23.45 -22.43 7.08
CA PHE A 140 23.96 -23.14 5.93
C PHE A 140 25.39 -22.65 5.79
N ASP A 141 26.33 -23.38 6.42
CA ASP A 141 27.72 -23.32 6.01
C ASP A 141 27.72 -23.57 4.49
N ASP A 142 28.22 -22.60 3.73
CA ASP A 142 28.55 -22.71 2.32
C ASP A 142 29.69 -23.75 2.16
N LEU A 143 29.40 -25.02 2.43
CA LEU A 143 30.23 -26.16 2.05
C LEU A 143 29.88 -26.55 0.62
N THR A 144 30.14 -25.67 -0.35
CA THR A 144 30.38 -26.10 -1.74
C THR A 144 31.14 -25.02 -2.51
N ASN A 145 32.47 -25.11 -2.51
CA ASN A 145 33.28 -24.80 -3.69
C ASN A 145 34.64 -25.53 -3.62
N PRO A 146 34.70 -26.83 -3.97
CA PRO A 146 35.94 -27.46 -4.38
C PRO A 146 35.99 -27.45 -5.92
N CYS A 147 36.33 -26.30 -6.52
CA CYS A 147 36.81 -26.28 -7.90
C CYS A 147 37.56 -24.97 -8.20
N ALA A 148 38.82 -24.94 -7.80
CA ALA A 148 39.85 -24.18 -8.48
C ALA A 148 41.03 -25.14 -8.67
N ILE A 149 41.18 -25.63 -9.90
CA ILE A 149 42.45 -26.10 -10.46
C ILE A 149 42.85 -25.04 -11.47
#